data_AF-A0AAD2H7T7-F1
#
_entry.id   AF-A0AAD2H7T7-F1
#
_cell.length_a   1.000
_cell.length_b   1.000
_cell.length_c   1.000
_cell.angle_alpha   90.00
_cell.angle_beta   90.00
_cell.angle_gamma   90.00
#
_symmetry.space_group_name_H-M   'P 1'
#
loop_
_entity.id
_entity.type
_entity.pdbx_description
1 polymer ?
#
loop_
_entity_poly.entity_id
_entity_poly.type
_entity_poly.pdbx_seq_one_letter_code
_entity_poly.pdbx_strand_id
1 'polypeptide(L)'
;MFRALFITVSLAVATAVPTATTGLTEVESTLKDLGSKCTALDDAVRAVQPGAGFFQMLNIQSDVDAVRNSLDTAWKTLEGSQLDDDECDAFFQQVQSYEGLIVATVDDIAAQKGTLDTYHAFLCSDGRELKVGCDGYLQTAAVVCPKHADQLSDDRVTLDGALQNLLGPNGYNC
;
A
#
# COMPACT_ATOMS: atom_id res chain seq x y z
N MET A 1 39.32 20.87 -0.33
CA MET A 1 37.85 20.97 -0.22
C MET A 1 37.26 20.84 -1.62
N PHE A 2 36.20 20.04 -1.77
CA PHE A 2 35.58 19.47 -3.00
C PHE A 2 36.19 18.18 -3.58
N ARG A 3 35.44 17.06 -3.48
CA ARG A 3 34.78 16.40 -4.64
C ARG A 3 33.98 15.13 -4.25
N ALA A 4 32.74 15.10 -4.74
CA ALA A 4 31.95 13.97 -5.27
C ALA A 4 31.79 12.68 -4.45
N LEU A 5 30.53 12.33 -4.15
CA LEU A 5 30.12 10.93 -4.14
C LEU A 5 28.93 10.78 -5.11
N PHE A 6 29.24 10.34 -6.33
CA PHE A 6 28.26 9.76 -7.24
C PHE A 6 27.94 8.37 -6.69
N ILE A 7 26.69 8.13 -6.29
CA ILE A 7 26.21 6.78 -6.06
C ILE A 7 25.62 6.32 -7.39
N THR A 8 26.47 5.75 -8.24
CA THR A 8 26.06 4.86 -9.33
C THR A 8 25.77 3.49 -8.72
N VAL A 9 24.49 3.15 -8.56
CA VAL A 9 24.09 1.74 -8.41
C VAL A 9 23.77 1.24 -9.81
N SER A 10 24.80 0.70 -10.48
CA SER A 10 24.61 -0.22 -11.59
C SER A 10 24.53 -1.62 -11.00
N LEU A 11 23.32 -2.17 -10.90
CA LEU A 11 23.14 -3.60 -10.70
C LEU A 11 22.54 -4.18 -11.98
N ALA A 12 23.43 -4.59 -12.89
CA ALA A 12 23.10 -5.51 -13.95
C ALA A 12 23.16 -6.92 -13.35
N VAL A 13 22.01 -7.44 -12.93
CA VAL A 13 21.83 -8.87 -12.68
C VAL A 13 20.95 -9.40 -13.81
N ALA A 14 21.60 -9.98 -14.81
CA ALA A 14 20.96 -10.83 -15.79
C ALA A 14 20.78 -12.22 -15.17
N THR A 15 19.80 -12.37 -14.28
CA THR A 15 19.26 -13.67 -13.92
C THR A 15 18.15 -13.98 -14.92
N ALA A 16 18.15 -15.21 -15.45
CA ALA A 16 17.05 -15.70 -16.25
C ALA A 16 15.76 -15.54 -15.43
N VAL A 17 14.97 -14.52 -15.75
CA VAL A 17 13.64 -14.32 -15.18
C VAL A 17 12.83 -15.50 -15.71
N PRO A 18 12.37 -16.44 -14.87
CA PRO A 18 11.42 -17.44 -15.31
C PRO A 18 10.28 -16.69 -15.98
N THR A 19 9.86 -17.15 -17.16
CA THR A 19 8.86 -16.48 -17.98
C THR A 19 7.59 -16.37 -17.15
N ALA A 20 7.44 -15.24 -16.47
CA ALA A 20 6.29 -14.98 -15.65
C ALA A 20 5.08 -15.14 -16.56
N THR A 21 4.11 -15.93 -16.13
CA THR A 21 2.86 -16.03 -16.90
C THR A 21 2.32 -14.62 -17.13
N THR A 22 1.63 -14.38 -18.26
CA THR A 22 1.16 -13.03 -18.64
C THR A 22 0.39 -12.32 -17.50
N GLY A 23 -0.24 -13.10 -16.61
CA GLY A 23 -0.90 -12.61 -15.40
C GLY A 23 0.05 -12.00 -14.37
N LEU A 24 1.24 -12.57 -14.12
CA LEU A 24 2.20 -11.97 -13.18
C LEU A 24 2.68 -10.60 -13.67
N THR A 25 2.88 -10.44 -14.97
CA THR A 25 3.39 -9.17 -15.53
C THR A 25 2.36 -8.04 -15.42
N GLU A 26 1.08 -8.36 -15.61
CA GLU A 26 -0.02 -7.41 -15.36
C GLU A 26 -0.13 -7.08 -13.87
N VAL A 27 -0.02 -8.09 -13.00
CA VAL A 27 -0.02 -7.91 -11.54
C VAL A 27 1.14 -7.05 -11.09
N GLU A 28 2.37 -7.32 -11.55
CA GLU A 28 3.55 -6.50 -11.26
C GLU A 28 3.38 -5.05 -11.70
N SER A 29 2.76 -4.83 -12.87
CA SER A 29 2.45 -3.48 -13.35
C SER A 29 1.42 -2.79 -12.46
N THR A 30 0.35 -3.48 -12.06
CA THR A 30 -0.69 -2.91 -11.19
C THR A 30 -0.16 -2.67 -9.78
N LEU A 31 0.67 -3.57 -9.26
CA LEU A 31 1.37 -3.44 -7.99
C LEU A 31 2.32 -2.25 -8.00
N LYS A 32 3.10 -2.07 -9.08
CA LYS A 32 3.99 -0.90 -9.23
C LYS A 32 3.21 0.42 -9.29
N ASP A 33 2.09 0.43 -10.02
CA ASP A 33 1.18 1.58 -10.06
C ASP A 33 0.60 1.87 -8.66
N LEU A 34 0.18 0.84 -7.93
CA LEU A 34 -0.25 0.94 -6.54
C LEU A 34 0.82 1.56 -5.64
N GLY A 35 2.07 1.08 -5.71
CA GLY A 35 3.18 1.66 -4.94
C GLY A 35 3.43 3.13 -5.24
N SER A 36 3.33 3.53 -6.51
CA SER A 36 3.42 4.93 -6.90
C SER A 36 2.29 5.78 -6.30
N LYS A 37 1.07 5.23 -6.19
CA LYS A 37 -0.07 5.92 -5.58
C LYS A 37 0.04 6.01 -4.06
N CYS A 38 0.49 4.94 -3.40
CA CYS A 38 0.76 4.99 -1.96
C CYS A 38 1.85 6.03 -1.64
N THR A 39 2.91 6.11 -2.44
CA THR A 39 3.96 7.13 -2.28
C THR A 39 3.39 8.55 -2.49
N ALA A 40 2.56 8.75 -3.51
CA ALA A 40 1.94 10.05 -3.76
C ALA A 40 1.01 10.47 -2.60
N LEU A 41 0.24 9.51 -2.05
CA LEU A 41 -0.60 9.72 -0.89
C LEU A 41 0.24 10.07 0.36
N ASP A 42 1.33 9.35 0.61
CA ASP A 42 2.29 9.62 1.70
C ASP A 42 2.83 11.05 1.62
N ASP A 43 3.31 11.45 0.45
CA ASP A 43 3.83 12.80 0.19
C ASP A 43 2.74 13.86 0.36
N ALA A 44 1.52 13.59 -0.11
CA ALA A 44 0.39 14.50 0.02
C ALA A 44 0.00 14.71 1.49
N VAL A 45 -0.03 13.64 2.28
CA VAL A 45 -0.30 13.68 3.73
C VAL A 45 0.79 14.45 4.47
N ARG A 46 2.07 14.19 4.17
CA ARG A 46 3.19 14.91 4.79
C ARG A 46 3.23 16.39 4.43
N ALA A 47 2.71 16.76 3.27
CA ALA A 47 2.63 18.14 2.81
C ALA A 47 1.47 18.93 3.45
N VAL A 48 0.59 18.29 4.23
CA VAL A 48 -0.52 18.97 4.92
C VAL A 48 0.05 19.96 5.94
N GLN A 49 -0.28 21.23 5.77
CA GLN A 49 0.08 22.29 6.70
C GLN A 49 -1.10 22.65 7.62
N PRO A 50 -0.85 23.21 8.83
CA PRO A 50 -1.90 23.79 9.65
C PRO A 50 -2.71 24.85 8.87
N GLY A 51 -4.03 24.62 8.74
CA GLY A 51 -4.90 25.46 7.90
C GLY A 51 -4.95 25.06 6.43
N ALA A 52 -4.45 23.87 6.08
CA ALA A 52 -4.67 23.21 4.80
C ALA A 52 -6.13 23.34 4.36
N GLY A 53 -6.32 23.94 3.18
CA GLY A 53 -7.65 24.20 2.65
C GLY A 53 -8.30 22.94 2.08
N PHE A 54 -9.60 23.01 1.88
CA PHE A 54 -10.45 21.98 1.25
C PHE A 54 -9.85 21.29 0.01
N PHE A 55 -9.08 22.02 -0.82
CA PHE A 55 -8.44 21.47 -2.02
C PHE A 55 -7.32 20.45 -1.75
N GLN A 56 -6.54 20.60 -0.67
CA GLN A 56 -5.53 19.59 -0.31
C GLN A 56 -6.20 18.29 0.15
N MET A 57 -7.36 18.38 0.79
CA MET A 57 -8.15 17.20 1.17
C MET A 57 -8.80 16.49 -0.02
N LEU A 58 -9.29 17.23 -1.02
CA LEU A 58 -9.79 16.60 -2.25
C LEU A 58 -8.70 15.81 -2.99
N ASN A 59 -7.45 16.27 -2.92
CA ASN A 59 -6.33 15.53 -3.50
C ASN A 59 -6.05 14.24 -2.71
N ILE A 60 -5.97 14.33 -1.38
CA ILE A 60 -5.79 13.14 -0.51
C ILE A 60 -6.93 12.12 -0.74
N GLN A 61 -8.17 12.58 -0.87
CA GLN A 61 -9.31 11.72 -1.23
C GLN A 61 -9.11 11.03 -2.57
N SER A 62 -8.78 11.81 -3.60
CA SER A 62 -8.51 11.27 -4.93
C SER A 62 -7.37 10.24 -4.89
N ASP A 63 -6.35 10.47 -4.07
CA ASP A 63 -5.20 9.58 -3.93
C ASP A 63 -5.59 8.30 -3.19
N VAL A 64 -6.39 8.36 -2.11
CA VAL A 64 -6.92 7.17 -1.43
C VAL A 64 -7.82 6.35 -2.35
N ASP A 65 -8.75 7.00 -3.08
CA ASP A 65 -9.59 6.34 -4.07
C ASP A 65 -8.76 5.66 -5.16
N ALA A 66 -7.67 6.30 -5.60
CA ALA A 66 -6.77 5.73 -6.59
C ALA A 66 -6.03 4.51 -6.04
N VAL A 67 -5.53 4.56 -4.80
CA VAL A 67 -4.92 3.41 -4.10
C VAL A 67 -5.93 2.25 -4.00
N ARG A 68 -7.16 2.54 -3.57
CA ARG A 68 -8.23 1.54 -3.45
C ARG A 68 -8.55 0.86 -4.78
N ASN A 69 -8.71 1.66 -5.84
CA ASN A 69 -9.03 1.12 -7.16
C ASN A 69 -7.88 0.28 -7.75
N SER A 70 -6.61 0.66 -7.49
CA SER A 70 -5.46 -0.15 -7.90
C SER A 70 -5.34 -1.43 -7.08
N LEU A 71 -5.62 -1.40 -5.77
CA LEU A 71 -5.74 -2.62 -4.95
C LEU A 71 -6.82 -3.53 -5.54
N ASP A 72 -8.02 -2.99 -5.79
CA ASP A 72 -9.16 -3.74 -6.31
C ASP A 72 -8.87 -4.40 -7.67
N THR A 73 -8.17 -3.65 -8.54
CA THR A 73 -7.74 -4.17 -9.85
C THR A 73 -6.66 -5.24 -9.68
N ALA A 74 -5.64 -5.01 -8.85
CA ALA A 74 -4.51 -5.92 -8.69
C ALA A 74 -4.96 -7.31 -8.22
N TRP A 75 -5.82 -7.35 -7.20
CA TRP A 75 -6.24 -8.64 -6.65
C TRP A 75 -7.23 -9.37 -7.54
N LYS A 76 -8.11 -8.66 -8.28
CA LYS A 76 -9.00 -9.30 -9.28
C LYS A 76 -8.21 -9.94 -10.42
N THR A 77 -7.07 -9.35 -10.79
CA THR A 77 -6.15 -9.95 -11.77
C THR A 77 -5.45 -11.21 -11.20
N LEU A 78 -5.18 -11.23 -9.88
CA LEU A 78 -4.61 -12.39 -9.18
C LEU A 78 -5.64 -13.48 -8.86
N GLU A 79 -6.92 -13.14 -8.71
CA GLU A 79 -7.98 -14.07 -8.30
C GLU A 79 -8.10 -15.23 -9.30
N GLY A 80 -7.86 -16.45 -8.84
CA GLY A 80 -7.89 -17.66 -9.67
C GLY A 80 -6.59 -17.98 -10.40
N SER A 81 -5.55 -17.17 -10.25
CA SER A 81 -4.19 -17.52 -10.66
C SER A 81 -3.55 -18.45 -9.64
N GLN A 82 -2.68 -19.35 -10.12
CA GLN A 82 -1.91 -20.25 -9.27
C GLN A 82 -0.43 -20.01 -9.56
N LEU A 83 0.26 -19.34 -8.63
CA LEU A 83 1.67 -19.01 -8.77
C LEU A 83 2.53 -20.23 -8.44
N ASP A 84 3.62 -20.41 -9.17
CA ASP A 84 4.66 -21.34 -8.75
C ASP A 84 5.49 -20.78 -7.57
N ASP A 85 6.39 -21.59 -7.01
CA ASP A 85 7.14 -21.22 -5.80
C ASP A 85 8.05 -20.00 -6.00
N ASP A 86 8.60 -19.79 -7.21
CA ASP A 86 9.49 -18.66 -7.53
C ASP A 86 8.66 -17.39 -7.78
N GLU A 87 7.55 -17.52 -8.50
CA GLU A 87 6.56 -16.45 -8.72
C GLU A 87 5.94 -15.98 -7.38
N CYS A 88 5.67 -16.92 -6.47
CA CYS A 88 5.14 -16.66 -5.13
C CYS A 88 6.16 -15.91 -4.24
N ASP A 89 7.45 -16.24 -4.31
CA ASP A 89 8.50 -15.49 -3.59
C ASP A 89 8.65 -14.06 -4.10
N ALA A 90 8.65 -13.87 -5.43
CA ALA A 90 8.76 -12.54 -6.03
C ALA A 90 7.52 -11.68 -5.73
N PHE A 91 6.33 -12.27 -5.82
CA PHE A 91 5.07 -11.63 -5.47
C PHE A 91 5.03 -11.23 -3.99
N PHE A 92 5.42 -12.14 -3.09
CA PHE A 92 5.44 -11.87 -1.66
C PHE A 92 6.38 -10.73 -1.27
N GLN A 93 7.58 -10.65 -1.86
CA GLN A 93 8.48 -9.51 -1.61
C GLN A 93 7.86 -8.18 -2.03
N GLN A 94 7.12 -8.17 -3.14
CA GLN A 94 6.39 -6.98 -3.57
C GLN A 94 5.27 -6.63 -2.59
N VAL A 95 4.49 -7.62 -2.14
CA VAL A 95 3.42 -7.44 -1.15
C VAL A 95 3.95 -6.79 0.13
N GLN A 96 5.05 -7.30 0.68
CA GLN A 96 5.68 -6.74 1.88
C GLN A 96 6.14 -5.29 1.69
N SER A 97 6.70 -4.95 0.52
CA SER A 97 7.10 -3.57 0.25
C SER A 97 5.91 -2.61 0.23
N TYR A 98 4.73 -3.06 -0.21
CA TYR A 98 3.53 -2.21 -0.23
C TYR A 98 2.86 -2.12 1.13
N GLU A 99 2.81 -3.21 1.88
CA GLU A 99 2.31 -3.19 3.26
C GLU A 99 3.08 -2.16 4.10
N GLY A 100 4.41 -2.17 4.02
CA GLY A 100 5.24 -1.18 4.72
C GLY A 100 4.96 0.27 4.29
N LEU A 101 4.66 0.51 3.01
CA LEU A 101 4.28 1.85 2.52
C LEU A 101 2.90 2.27 3.06
N ILE A 102 1.91 1.38 3.02
CA ILE A 102 0.55 1.67 3.49
C ILE A 102 0.57 1.93 5.00
N VAL A 103 1.30 1.12 5.78
CA VAL A 103 1.48 1.33 7.22
C VAL A 103 2.13 2.69 7.50
N ALA A 104 3.22 3.03 6.80
CA ALA A 104 3.89 4.32 6.96
C ALA A 104 2.94 5.49 6.66
N THR A 105 2.16 5.40 5.59
CA THR A 105 1.17 6.43 5.24
C THR A 105 0.06 6.55 6.27
N VAL A 106 -0.46 5.43 6.78
CA VAL A 106 -1.48 5.43 7.84
C VAL A 106 -0.94 6.07 9.13
N ASP A 107 0.30 5.77 9.49
CA ASP A 107 0.99 6.39 10.63
C ASP A 107 1.21 7.89 10.44
N ASP A 108 1.57 8.33 9.23
CA ASP A 108 1.73 9.75 8.90
C ASP A 108 0.39 10.51 8.94
N ILE A 109 -0.70 9.89 8.48
CA ILE A 109 -2.06 10.44 8.64
C ILE A 109 -2.39 10.58 10.13
N ALA A 110 -2.08 9.55 10.93
CA ALA A 110 -2.33 9.58 12.37
C ALA A 110 -1.49 10.66 13.08
N ALA A 111 -0.25 10.87 12.65
CA ALA A 111 0.60 11.96 13.15
C ALA A 111 0.05 13.35 12.81
N GLN A 112 -0.64 13.49 11.67
CA GLN A 112 -1.29 14.73 11.24
C GLN A 112 -2.71 14.93 11.78
N LYS A 113 -3.21 14.03 12.65
CA LYS A 113 -4.58 14.04 13.16
C LYS A 113 -5.01 15.39 13.73
N GLY A 114 -4.16 16.06 14.52
CA GLY A 114 -4.48 17.39 15.08
C GLY A 114 -4.64 18.49 14.02
N THR A 115 -3.96 18.37 12.88
CA THR A 115 -4.10 19.27 11.73
C THR A 115 -5.35 18.92 10.90
N LEU A 116 -5.69 17.64 10.86
CA LEU A 116 -6.78 17.06 10.07
C LEU A 116 -8.09 16.89 10.86
N ASP A 117 -8.15 17.31 12.14
CA ASP A 117 -9.29 17.10 13.04
C ASP A 117 -10.61 17.67 12.47
N THR A 118 -10.54 18.78 11.74
CA THR A 118 -11.71 19.37 11.04
C THR A 118 -12.26 18.46 9.92
N TYR A 119 -11.47 17.48 9.51
CA TYR A 119 -11.73 16.51 8.45
C TYR A 119 -11.71 15.06 8.96
N HIS A 120 -11.88 14.86 10.28
CA HIS A 120 -11.87 13.55 10.93
C HIS A 120 -12.86 12.55 10.30
N ALA A 121 -14.07 12.99 9.94
CA ALA A 121 -15.08 12.15 9.30
C ALA A 121 -14.64 11.61 7.93
N PHE A 122 -13.82 12.37 7.20
CA PHE A 122 -13.29 11.98 5.90
C PHE A 122 -12.20 10.92 6.05
N LEU A 123 -11.20 11.15 6.92
CA LEU A 123 -10.16 10.17 7.23
C LEU A 123 -10.74 8.85 7.73
N CYS A 124 -11.85 8.96 8.46
CA CYS A 124 -12.63 7.84 8.96
C CYS A 124 -13.30 7.00 7.86
N SER A 125 -13.92 7.63 6.86
CA SER A 125 -14.59 6.90 5.77
C SER A 125 -13.56 6.21 4.90
N ASP A 126 -12.57 6.98 4.46
CA ASP A 126 -11.56 6.55 3.51
C ASP A 126 -10.60 5.54 4.14
N GLY A 127 -10.24 5.71 5.42
CA GLY A 127 -9.44 4.74 6.16
C GLY A 127 -10.15 3.40 6.35
N ARG A 128 -11.48 3.38 6.52
CA ARG A 128 -12.26 2.13 6.57
C ARG A 128 -12.30 1.43 5.21
N GLU A 129 -12.46 2.19 4.13
CA GLU A 129 -12.49 1.60 2.79
C GLU A 129 -11.11 1.09 2.37
N LEU A 130 -10.04 1.80 2.71
CA LEU A 130 -8.67 1.34 2.53
C LEU A 130 -8.42 0.05 3.30
N LYS A 131 -8.92 -0.06 4.54
CA LYS A 131 -8.87 -1.30 5.33
C LYS A 131 -9.48 -2.48 4.56
N VAL A 132 -10.72 -2.32 4.09
CA VAL A 132 -11.44 -3.38 3.37
C VAL A 132 -10.67 -3.80 2.11
N GLY A 133 -10.11 -2.85 1.38
CA GLY A 133 -9.29 -3.13 0.20
C GLY A 133 -8.02 -3.91 0.54
N CYS A 134 -7.33 -3.53 1.61
CA CYS A 134 -6.10 -4.21 2.03
C CYS A 134 -6.36 -5.59 2.63
N ASP A 135 -7.44 -5.76 3.41
CA ASP A 135 -7.86 -7.06 3.94
C ASP A 135 -8.14 -8.06 2.80
N GLY A 136 -8.92 -7.61 1.80
CA GLY A 136 -9.23 -8.41 0.61
C GLY A 136 -7.97 -8.78 -0.18
N TYR A 137 -7.05 -7.82 -0.31
CA TYR A 137 -5.76 -8.03 -0.96
C TYR A 137 -4.90 -9.08 -0.23
N LEU A 138 -4.66 -8.93 1.08
CA LEU A 138 -3.83 -9.85 1.86
C LEU A 138 -4.45 -11.25 1.96
N GLN A 139 -5.78 -11.32 2.07
CA GLN A 139 -6.49 -12.60 2.05
C GLN A 139 -6.35 -13.32 0.70
N THR A 140 -6.47 -12.58 -0.41
CA THR A 140 -6.30 -13.15 -1.76
C THR A 140 -4.86 -13.56 -2.00
N ALA A 141 -3.89 -12.75 -1.58
CA ALA A 141 -2.47 -13.06 -1.64
C ALA A 141 -2.16 -14.38 -0.93
N ALA A 142 -2.75 -14.62 0.25
CA ALA A 142 -2.56 -15.86 1.00
C ALA A 142 -3.15 -17.10 0.30
N VAL A 143 -4.22 -16.93 -0.48
CA VAL A 143 -4.82 -18.02 -1.28
C VAL A 143 -3.97 -18.34 -2.51
N VAL A 144 -3.48 -17.30 -3.18
CA VAL A 144 -2.69 -17.41 -4.42
C VAL A 144 -1.26 -17.90 -4.14
N CYS A 145 -0.71 -17.55 -2.98
CA CYS A 145 0.65 -17.85 -2.56
C CYS A 145 0.65 -18.45 -1.14
N PRO A 146 0.19 -19.70 -0.98
CA PRO A 146 -0.02 -20.34 0.33
C PRO A 146 1.27 -20.58 1.12
N LYS A 147 2.43 -20.59 0.43
CA LYS A 147 3.76 -20.70 1.04
C LYS A 147 4.03 -19.61 2.08
N HIS A 148 3.51 -18.40 1.85
CA HIS A 148 3.69 -17.22 2.71
C HIS A 148 2.41 -16.83 3.44
N ALA A 149 1.40 -17.71 3.50
CA ALA A 149 0.11 -17.39 4.10
C ALA A 149 0.21 -16.96 5.57
N ASP A 150 1.12 -17.55 6.34
CA ASP A 150 1.35 -17.19 7.73
C ASP A 150 1.91 -15.76 7.84
N GLN A 151 2.93 -15.41 7.04
CA GLN A 151 3.46 -14.05 7.00
C GLN A 151 2.44 -13.03 6.50
N LEU A 152 1.66 -13.35 5.46
CA LEU A 152 0.60 -12.48 4.96
C LEU A 152 -0.52 -12.26 5.99
N SER A 153 -0.76 -13.24 6.86
CA SER A 153 -1.65 -13.09 8.01
C SER A 153 -1.06 -12.15 9.07
N ASP A 154 0.24 -12.24 9.35
CA ASP A 154 0.94 -11.33 10.28
C ASP A 154 0.98 -9.89 9.75
N ASP A 155 1.24 -9.72 8.45
CA ASP A 155 1.19 -8.43 7.75
C ASP A 155 -0.22 -7.82 7.86
N ARG A 156 -1.27 -8.63 7.75
CA ARG A 156 -2.66 -8.18 7.95
C ARG A 156 -2.90 -7.67 9.36
N VAL A 157 -2.37 -8.35 10.37
CA VAL A 157 -2.48 -7.93 11.77
C VAL A 157 -1.75 -6.61 12.02
N THR A 158 -0.57 -6.43 11.40
CA THR A 158 0.21 -5.20 11.48
C THR A 158 -0.54 -4.02 10.90
N LEU A 159 -1.08 -4.19 9.69
CA LEU A 159 -1.89 -3.17 9.03
C LEU A 159 -3.18 -2.86 9.80
N ASP A 160 -3.85 -3.88 10.35
CA ASP A 160 -5.01 -3.69 11.24
C ASP A 160 -4.65 -2.85 12.46
N GLY A 161 -3.47 -3.05 13.05
CA GLY A 161 -2.96 -2.26 14.16
C GLY A 161 -2.74 -0.79 13.78
N ALA A 162 -2.10 -0.53 12.64
CA ALA A 162 -1.88 0.83 12.14
C ALA A 162 -3.21 1.57 11.89
N LEU A 163 -4.16 0.89 11.25
CA LEU A 163 -5.49 1.45 10.98
C LEU A 163 -6.30 1.65 12.26
N GLN A 164 -6.17 0.79 13.26
CA GLN A 164 -6.77 1.00 14.59
C GLN A 164 -6.18 2.21 15.30
N ASN A 165 -4.88 2.49 15.17
CA ASN A 165 -4.27 3.69 15.71
C ASN A 165 -4.87 4.96 15.07
N LEU A 166 -5.11 4.93 13.76
CA LEU A 166 -5.74 6.02 13.03
C LEU A 166 -7.23 6.21 13.43
N LEU A 167 -8.01 5.12 13.39
CA LEU A 167 -9.48 5.12 13.57
C LEU A 167 -9.92 5.08 15.05
N GLY A 168 -9.02 4.79 15.98
CA GLY A 168 -9.27 4.63 17.41
C GLY A 168 -9.73 3.21 17.81
N PRO A 169 -9.76 2.91 19.12
CA PRO A 169 -9.86 1.54 19.69
C PRO A 169 -11.15 0.77 19.38
N ASN A 170 -12.13 1.39 18.74
CA ASN A 170 -13.34 0.72 18.30
C ASN A 170 -13.46 0.62 16.77
N GLY A 171 -12.55 1.17 15.97
CA GLY A 171 -12.74 1.30 14.50
C GLY A 171 -13.94 2.15 14.08
N TYR A 172 -14.69 2.68 15.05
CA TYR A 172 -15.97 3.36 14.94
C TYR A 172 -16.02 4.68 15.72
N ASN A 173 -14.90 5.20 16.26
CA ASN A 173 -14.89 6.57 16.83
C ASN A 173 -14.64 7.59 15.72
N CYS A 174 -15.52 7.48 14.74
CA CYS A 174 -16.09 8.52 13.94
C CYS A 174 -17.51 8.63 14.53
#